data_AF-A0A6G1QPH3-F1
#
_entry.id   AF-A0A6G1QPH3-F1
#
_cell.length_a   1.000
_cell.length_b   1.000
_cell.length_c   1.000
_cell.angle_alpha   90.00
_cell.angle_beta   90.00
_cell.angle_gamma   90.00
#
_symmetry.space_group_name_H-M   'P 1'
#
loop_
_entity.id
_entity.type
_entity.pdbx_description
1 polymer ?
#
loop_
_entity_poly.entity_id
_entity_poly.type
_entity_poly.pdbx_seq_one_letter_code
_entity_poly.pdbx_strand_id
1 'polypeptide(L)'
;MFSFVDIRLALLLSAAVLLARGQGEDDRSFGSCLLDGQSYNDKDVWKPEPCQICVCDSGTVLCDDVMCEDTSDCADPIIPEGECCPICPDSNGTPP
;
A
#
# COMPACT_ATOMS: atom_id res chain seq x y z
N MET A 1 -33.53 -45.42 21.31
CA MET A 1 -33.46 -44.89 19.93
C MET A 1 -33.26 -43.38 19.91
N PHE A 2 -33.89 -42.62 20.80
CA PHE A 2 -33.84 -41.14 20.86
C PHE A 2 -32.44 -40.55 21.14
N SER A 3 -31.69 -41.10 22.11
CA SER A 3 -30.36 -40.58 22.49
C SER A 3 -29.29 -40.62 21.37
N PHE A 4 -29.39 -41.56 20.43
CA PHE A 4 -28.45 -41.63 19.30
C PHE A 4 -28.68 -40.49 18.30
N VAL A 5 -29.93 -40.05 18.15
CA VAL A 5 -30.30 -38.95 17.26
C VAL A 5 -29.79 -37.63 17.83
N ASP A 6 -29.89 -37.45 19.15
CA ASP A 6 -29.38 -36.27 19.86
C ASP A 6 -27.85 -36.14 19.79
N ILE A 7 -27.11 -37.26 19.94
CA ILE A 7 -25.63 -37.26 19.85
C ILE A 7 -25.18 -36.94 18.42
N ARG A 8 -25.83 -37.53 17.41
CA ARG A 8 -25.50 -37.25 16.00
C ARG A 8 -25.81 -35.80 15.65
N LEU A 9 -26.95 -35.27 16.12
CA LEU A 9 -27.33 -33.87 15.92
C LEU A 9 -26.34 -32.93 16.59
N ALA A 10 -25.94 -33.19 17.84
CA ALA A 10 -24.94 -32.39 18.55
C ALA A 10 -23.58 -32.41 17.86
N LEU A 11 -23.12 -33.58 17.39
CA LEU A 11 -21.88 -33.70 16.61
C LEU A 11 -21.95 -32.92 15.30
N LEU A 12 -23.06 -33.01 14.56
CA LEU A 12 -23.26 -32.27 13.31
C LEU A 12 -23.30 -30.75 13.54
N LEU A 13 -23.96 -30.28 14.61
CA LEU A 13 -23.98 -28.87 14.99
C LEU A 13 -22.59 -28.38 15.40
N SER A 14 -21.84 -29.17 16.17
CA SER A 14 -20.46 -28.83 16.55
C SER A 14 -19.52 -28.76 15.34
N ALA A 15 -19.65 -29.69 14.39
CA ALA A 15 -18.93 -29.67 13.13
C ALA A 15 -19.32 -28.46 12.27
N ALA A 16 -20.60 -28.12 12.19
CA ALA A 16 -21.08 -26.93 11.49
C ALA A 16 -20.54 -25.63 12.12
N VAL A 17 -20.50 -25.54 13.45
CA VAL A 17 -19.89 -24.40 14.16
C VAL A 17 -18.38 -24.33 13.93
N LEU A 18 -17.67 -25.47 13.92
CA LEU A 18 -16.25 -25.51 13.59
C LEU A 18 -15.97 -25.11 12.14
N LEU A 19 -16.82 -25.53 11.20
CA LEU A 19 -16.73 -25.12 9.79
C LEU A 19 -17.05 -23.63 9.61
N ALA A 20 -18.05 -23.10 10.32
CA ALA A 20 -18.39 -21.69 10.30
C ALA A 20 -17.28 -20.83 10.93
N ARG A 21 -16.62 -21.31 12.00
CA ARG A 21 -15.48 -20.62 12.63
C ARG A 21 -14.15 -20.82 11.90
N GLY A 22 -14.03 -21.87 11.08
CA GLY A 22 -12.89 -22.09 10.18
C GLY A 22 -12.97 -21.28 8.89
N GLN A 23 -14.15 -20.74 8.56
CA GLN A 23 -14.37 -19.74 7.51
C GLN A 23 -14.26 -18.31 8.06
N GLY A 24 -13.41 -18.10 9.07
CA GLY A 24 -12.99 -16.76 9.45
C GLY A 24 -12.19 -16.15 8.31
N GLU A 25 -12.89 -15.44 7.43
CA GLU A 25 -12.45 -14.24 6.74
C GLU A 25 -10.93 -14.16 6.53
N ASP A 26 -10.41 -14.88 5.51
CA ASP A 26 -9.34 -14.30 4.72
C ASP A 26 -9.96 -13.12 3.93
N ASP A 27 -10.41 -12.06 4.63
CA ASP A 27 -10.34 -10.68 4.14
C ASP A 27 -8.86 -10.30 4.14
N ARG A 28 -8.07 -11.14 3.46
CA ARG A 28 -6.67 -10.99 3.23
C ARG A 28 -6.60 -9.89 2.20
N SER A 29 -6.74 -8.66 2.69
CA SER A 29 -6.78 -7.39 1.95
C SER A 29 -6.23 -7.60 0.54
N PHE A 30 -7.15 -7.96 -0.36
CA PHE A 30 -6.81 -8.72 -1.57
C PHE A 30 -6.22 -7.73 -2.54
N GLY A 31 -4.89 -7.66 -2.56
CA GLY A 31 -4.14 -6.65 -3.29
C GLY A 31 -3.46 -5.58 -2.45
N SER A 32 -3.42 -5.71 -1.12
CA SER A 32 -2.55 -4.87 -0.28
C SER A 32 -1.08 -5.24 -0.41
N CYS A 33 -0.23 -4.24 -0.23
CA CYS A 33 1.23 -4.36 -0.28
C CYS A 33 1.84 -4.11 1.10
N LEU A 34 2.99 -4.73 1.36
CA LEU A 34 3.77 -4.51 2.57
C LEU A 34 5.18 -4.03 2.17
N LEU A 35 5.56 -2.83 2.62
CA LEU A 35 6.90 -2.28 2.43
C LEU A 35 7.40 -1.75 3.79
N ASP A 36 8.58 -2.20 4.22
CA ASP A 36 9.22 -1.79 5.49
C ASP A 36 8.33 -1.92 6.74
N GLY A 37 7.43 -2.89 6.75
CA GLY A 37 6.48 -3.12 7.85
C GLY A 37 5.24 -2.21 7.82
N GLN A 38 5.15 -1.30 6.84
CA GLN A 38 3.97 -0.50 6.57
C GLN A 38 3.08 -1.19 5.53
N SER A 39 1.78 -1.26 5.82
CA SER A 39 0.78 -1.78 4.88
C SER A 39 0.21 -0.65 4.03
N TYR A 40 0.03 -0.95 2.74
CA TYR A 40 -0.55 -0.07 1.72
C TYR A 40 -1.72 -0.79 1.05
N ASN A 41 -2.80 -0.08 0.76
CA ASN A 41 -3.94 -0.62 0.03
C ASN A 41 -3.61 -0.75 -1.45
N ASP A 42 -4.39 -1.58 -2.17
CA ASP A 42 -4.33 -1.61 -3.62
C ASP A 42 -4.54 -0.19 -4.18
N LYS A 43 -3.68 0.19 -5.14
CA LYS A 43 -3.62 1.51 -5.78
C LYS A 43 -3.14 2.66 -4.90
N ASP A 44 -2.69 2.41 -3.68
CA ASP A 44 -1.98 3.45 -2.92
C ASP A 44 -0.71 3.86 -3.66
N VAL A 45 -0.44 5.16 -3.68
CA VAL A 45 0.78 5.77 -4.24
C VAL A 45 1.48 6.52 -3.12
N TRP A 46 2.78 6.28 -2.93
CA TRP A 46 3.57 6.92 -1.89
C TRP A 46 4.99 7.20 -2.36
N LYS A 47 5.70 8.06 -1.61
CA LYS A 47 7.10 8.40 -1.82
C LYS A 47 7.90 7.94 -0.59
N PRO A 48 8.57 6.77 -0.61
CA PRO A 48 9.40 6.34 0.52
C PRO A 48 10.62 7.27 0.67
N GLU A 49 11.15 7.77 -0.44
CA GLU A 49 12.27 8.71 -0.52
C GLU A 49 11.89 9.86 -1.47
N PRO A 50 12.53 11.05 -1.38
CA PRO A 50 12.18 12.19 -2.23
C PRO A 50 12.20 11.88 -3.74
N CYS A 51 13.16 11.06 -4.16
CA CYS A 51 13.42 10.67 -5.55
C CYS A 51 12.82 9.33 -5.98
N GLN A 52 11.96 8.70 -5.17
CA GLN A 52 11.35 7.43 -5.51
C GLN A 52 9.84 7.51 -5.33
N ILE A 53 9.10 6.97 -6.30
CA ILE A 53 7.64 6.89 -6.26
C ILE A 53 7.26 5.42 -6.37
N CYS A 54 6.45 4.95 -5.43
CA CYS A 54 5.95 3.59 -5.41
C CYS A 54 4.42 3.56 -5.53
N VAL A 55 3.91 2.51 -6.15
CA VAL A 55 2.49 2.18 -6.22
C VAL A 55 2.28 0.73 -5.81
N CYS A 56 1.20 0.48 -5.07
CA CYS A 56 0.74 -0.87 -4.82
C CYS A 56 -0.19 -1.29 -5.96
N ASP A 57 0.22 -2.29 -6.74
CA ASP A 57 -0.57 -2.85 -7.83
C ASP A 57 -0.92 -4.31 -7.53
N SER A 58 -2.14 -4.53 -7.07
CA SER A 58 -2.72 -5.86 -6.82
C SER A 58 -1.81 -6.76 -5.98
N GLY A 59 -1.25 -6.20 -4.92
CA GLY A 59 -0.37 -6.89 -3.97
C GLY A 59 1.12 -6.85 -4.31
N THR A 60 1.49 -6.18 -5.41
CA THR A 60 2.88 -5.98 -5.81
C THR A 60 3.28 -4.53 -5.64
N VAL A 61 4.39 -4.27 -4.95
CA VAL A 61 4.99 -2.93 -4.89
C VAL A 61 5.76 -2.69 -6.18
N LEU A 62 5.40 -1.65 -6.92
CA LEU A 62 6.11 -1.18 -8.11
C LEU A 62 6.69 0.20 -7.80
N CYS A 63 8.01 0.35 -7.87
CA CYS A 63 8.70 1.61 -7.61
C CYS A 63 9.46 2.07 -8.86
N ASP A 64 9.51 3.37 -9.07
CA ASP A 64 10.28 4.02 -10.12
C ASP A 64 11.03 5.23 -9.57
N ASP A 65 12.15 5.56 -10.18
CA ASP A 65 13.01 6.67 -9.77
C ASP A 65 12.63 7.95 -10.52
N VAL A 66 12.59 9.06 -9.80
CA VAL A 66 12.27 10.38 -10.37
C VAL A 66 13.47 10.89 -11.16
N MET A 67 13.28 11.07 -12.47
CA MET A 67 14.26 11.73 -13.34
C MET A 67 14.01 13.24 -13.34
N CYS A 68 15.04 14.02 -13.01
CA CYS A 68 14.96 15.48 -12.96
C CYS A 68 15.32 16.11 -14.31
N GLU A 69 14.73 17.28 -14.58
CA GLU A 69 15.13 18.14 -15.69
C GLU A 69 16.55 18.69 -15.48
N ASP A 70 17.27 18.93 -16.56
CA ASP A 70 18.61 19.52 -16.49
C ASP A 70 18.53 21.01 -16.12
N THR A 71 19.13 21.38 -14.98
CA THR A 71 19.19 22.77 -14.49
C THR A 71 20.57 23.40 -14.67
N SER A 72 21.42 22.90 -15.57
CA SER A 72 22.79 23.39 -15.80
C SER A 72 22.89 24.86 -16.24
N ASP A 73 21.84 25.40 -16.87
CA ASP A 73 21.75 26.82 -17.24
C ASP A 73 21.36 27.75 -16.07
N CYS A 74 21.04 27.19 -14.91
CA CYS A 74 20.69 27.95 -13.70
C CYS A 74 21.93 28.27 -12.87
N ALA A 75 22.08 29.54 -12.45
CA ALA A 75 23.23 29.97 -11.65
C ALA A 75 23.18 29.50 -10.19
N ASP A 76 21.99 29.35 -9.61
CA ASP A 76 21.79 28.95 -8.21
C ASP A 76 20.58 28.01 -8.05
N PRO A 77 20.69 26.75 -8.51
CA PRO A 77 19.62 25.77 -8.34
C PRO A 77 19.48 25.37 -6.87
N ILE A 78 18.24 25.33 -6.37
CA ILE A 78 17.92 24.99 -4.98
C ILE A 78 17.02 23.75 -4.97
N ILE A 79 17.29 22.79 -4.09
CA ILE A 79 16.40 21.63 -3.86
C ILE A 79 15.53 21.95 -2.63
N PRO A 80 14.20 22.11 -2.79
CA PRO A 80 13.29 22.32 -1.66
C PRO A 80 13.28 21.13 -0.70
N GLU A 81 12.98 21.37 0.58
CA GLU A 81 12.89 20.29 1.57
C GLU A 81 11.80 19.27 1.17
N GLY A 82 12.19 17.99 1.11
CA GLY A 82 11.29 16.89 0.74
C GLY A 82 11.12 16.66 -0.77
N GLU A 83 11.73 17.49 -1.61
CA GLU A 83 11.70 17.33 -3.07
C GLU A 83 12.96 16.63 -3.60
N CYS A 84 12.81 15.94 -4.73
CA CYS A 84 13.95 15.31 -5.40
C CYS A 84 14.74 16.30 -6.26
N CYS A 85 14.01 17.13 -7.02
CA CYS A 85 14.58 17.86 -8.12
C CYS A 85 14.92 19.30 -7.74
N PRO A 86 16.04 19.83 -8.26
CA PRO A 86 16.35 21.24 -8.11
C PRO A 86 15.35 22.10 -8.89
N ILE A 87 15.03 23.25 -8.33
CA ILE A 87 14.30 24.32 -9.00
C ILE A 87 15.26 25.49 -9.25
N CYS A 88 15.08 26.18 -10.37
CA CYS A 88 15.75 27.45 -10.58
C CYS A 88 14.88 28.57 -9.99
N PRO A 89 15.33 29.27 -8.93
CA PRO A 89 14.60 30.40 -8.39
C PRO A 89 14.60 31.52 -9.44
N ASP A 90 13.42 31.89 -9.93
CA ASP A 90 13.29 33.09 -10.75
C ASP A 90 13.78 34.28 -9.95
N SER A 91 14.75 35.03 -10.49
CA SER A 91 15.23 36.29 -9.90
C SER A 91 14.16 37.40 -9.87
N ASN A 92 12.89 37.06 -10.12
CA ASN A 92 11.77 37.97 -10.12
C ASN A 92 10.52 37.24 -9.61
N GLY A 93 10.40 37.10 -8.29
CA GLY A 93 9.28 36.45 -7.60
C GLY A 93 7.90 36.95 -8.06
N THR A 94 7.41 36.40 -9.16
CA THR A 94 6.13 36.76 -9.77
C THR A 94 5.43 35.46 -10.11
N PRO A 95 4.52 34.99 -9.24
CA PRO A 95 3.65 33.89 -9.63
C PRO A 95 2.67 34.37 -10.71
N PRO A 96 2.16 33.48 -11.58
CA PRO A 96 1.05 33.78 -12.46
C PRO A 96 -0.24 34.14 -11.70
#